data_AF-A0A377YYR2-F1
#
_entry.id   AF-A0A377YYR2-F1
#
_cell.length_a   1.000
_cell.length_b   1.000
_cell.length_c   1.000
_cell.angle_alpha   90.00
_cell.angle_beta   90.00
_cell.angle_gamma   90.00
#
_symmetry.space_group_name_H-M   'P 1'
#
loop_
_entity.id
_entity.type
_entity.pdbx_description
1 polymer ?
#
loop_
_entity_poly.entity_id
_entity_poly.type
_entity_poly.pdbx_seq_one_letter_code
_entity_poly.pdbx_strand_id
1 'polypeptide(L)'
;MAKVQAYVSDEIVYKINKIVERRRAEGAKSTDVSFSSISTMLLELGLRVYEAQMERKESAFNQAEFNKVLLECAVKTQSTVAKILGIESLSPHVSGNPKFEYANMVEDIRDKVSSEMERFFPENDEE
;
A
#
# COMPACT_ATOMS: atom_id res chain seq x y z
N MET A 1 -11.02 -9.24 39.86
CA MET A 1 -10.75 -8.45 38.63
C MET A 1 -11.49 -7.13 38.73
N ALA A 2 -10.86 -6.03 38.28
CA ALA A 2 -11.54 -4.74 38.21
C ALA A 2 -12.66 -4.79 37.16
N LYS A 3 -13.78 -4.10 37.42
CA LYS A 3 -14.89 -3.99 36.47
C LYS A 3 -14.68 -2.76 35.60
N VAL A 4 -14.70 -2.94 34.28
CA VAL A 4 -14.67 -1.85 33.30
C VAL A 4 -16.05 -1.71 32.67
N GLN A 5 -16.57 -0.49 32.61
CA GLN A 5 -17.78 -0.14 31.87
C GLN A 5 -17.39 0.79 30.74
N ALA A 6 -17.66 0.38 29.49
CA ALA A 6 -17.35 1.15 28.30
C ALA A 6 -18.59 1.23 27.42
N TYR A 7 -18.82 2.41 26.84
CA TYR A 7 -19.85 2.63 25.82
C TYR A 7 -19.21 2.42 24.45
N VAL A 8 -19.73 1.48 23.68
CA VAL A 8 -19.22 1.10 22.36
C VAL A 8 -20.35 1.17 21.34
N SER A 9 -20.02 1.30 20.06
CA SER A 9 -21.02 1.32 18.99
C SER A 9 -21.68 -0.06 18.80
N ASP A 10 -22.88 -0.06 18.22
CA ASP A 10 -23.62 -1.30 17.91
C ASP A 10 -22.81 -2.25 17.02
N GLU A 11 -21.97 -1.71 16.14
CA GLU A 11 -21.07 -2.51 15.30
C GLU A 11 -20.09 -3.34 16.14
N ILE A 12 -19.52 -2.75 17.20
CA ILE A 12 -18.59 -3.43 18.10
C ILE A 12 -19.33 -4.49 18.91
N VAL A 13 -20.52 -4.16 19.43
CA VAL A 13 -21.39 -5.12 20.14
C VAL A 13 -21.69 -6.33 19.25
N TYR A 14 -22.09 -6.09 18.00
CA TYR A 14 -22.37 -7.14 17.02
C TYR A 14 -21.15 -8.03 16.76
N LYS A 15 -19.98 -7.43 16.52
CA LYS A 15 -18.73 -8.18 16.29
C LYS A 15 -18.34 -9.05 17.48
N ILE A 16 -18.46 -8.53 18.71
CA ILE A 16 -18.15 -9.31 19.93
C ILE A 16 -19.12 -10.49 20.07
N ASN A 17 -20.42 -10.27 19.85
CA ASN A 17 -21.41 -11.35 19.90
C ASN A 17 -21.12 -12.43 18.86
N LYS A 18 -20.74 -12.05 17.63
CA LYS A 18 -20.35 -13.02 16.60
C LYS A 18 -19.14 -13.87 17.01
N ILE A 19 -18.17 -13.30 17.74
CA ILE A 19 -17.03 -14.05 18.27
C ILE A 19 -17.48 -15.02 19.38
N VAL A 20 -18.38 -14.59 20.26
CA VAL A 20 -18.97 -15.44 21.31
C VAL A 20 -19.69 -16.64 20.69
N GLU A 21 -20.55 -16.40 19.71
CA GLU A 21 -21.29 -17.46 18.99
C GLU A 21 -20.34 -18.43 18.30
N ARG A 22 -19.33 -17.92 17.60
CA ARG A 22 -18.31 -18.75 16.94
C ARG A 22 -17.57 -19.65 17.93
N ARG A 23 -17.11 -19.11 19.05
CA ARG A 23 -16.41 -19.89 20.09
C ARG A 23 -17.29 -20.98 20.69
N ARG A 24 -18.59 -20.72 20.86
CA ARG A 24 -19.56 -21.73 21.30
C ARG A 24 -19.76 -22.81 20.25
N ALA A 25 -19.85 -22.45 18.97
CA ALA A 25 -19.94 -23.40 17.86
C ALA A 25 -18.68 -24.29 17.76
N GLU A 26 -17.52 -23.76 18.14
CA GLU A 26 -16.24 -24.50 18.24
C GLU A 26 -16.17 -25.43 19.47
N GLY A 27 -17.24 -25.55 20.26
CA GLY A 27 -17.34 -26.49 21.39
C GLY A 27 -16.93 -25.92 22.76
N ALA A 28 -16.70 -24.61 22.86
CA ALA A 28 -16.39 -23.99 24.15
C ALA A 28 -17.62 -23.97 25.06
N LYS A 29 -17.41 -24.26 26.36
CA LYS A 29 -18.49 -24.25 27.35
C LYS A 29 -19.07 -22.84 27.52
N SER A 30 -20.39 -22.77 27.71
CA SER A 30 -21.10 -21.50 27.95
C SER A 30 -20.64 -20.78 29.22
N THR A 31 -20.05 -21.50 30.17
CA THR A 31 -19.44 -20.96 31.39
C THR A 31 -18.15 -20.19 31.12
N ASP A 32 -17.42 -20.54 30.06
CA ASP A 32 -16.08 -20.03 29.79
C ASP A 32 -16.13 -18.89 28.75
N VAL A 33 -17.20 -18.85 27.93
CA VAL A 33 -17.39 -17.88 26.85
C VAL A 33 -18.61 -17.00 27.10
N SER A 34 -18.33 -15.75 27.45
CA SER A 34 -19.30 -14.68 27.62
C SER A 34 -18.87 -13.42 26.86
N PHE A 35 -19.79 -12.49 26.66
CA PHE A 35 -19.47 -11.18 26.12
C PHE A 35 -18.35 -10.49 26.91
N SER A 36 -18.39 -10.58 28.25
CA SER A 36 -17.39 -9.98 29.12
C SER A 36 -16.02 -10.64 28.99
N SER A 37 -15.94 -11.97 28.88
CA SER A 37 -14.65 -12.66 28.74
C SER A 37 -14.00 -12.39 27.40
N ILE A 38 -14.77 -12.37 26.31
CA ILE A 38 -14.28 -11.97 24.98
C ILE A 38 -13.87 -10.49 24.95
N SER A 39 -14.65 -9.60 25.56
CA SER A 39 -14.32 -8.17 25.63
C SER A 39 -13.00 -7.92 26.39
N THR A 40 -12.77 -8.66 27.48
CA THR A 40 -11.53 -8.57 28.27
C THR A 40 -10.33 -9.02 27.44
N MET A 41 -10.45 -10.16 26.75
CA MET A 41 -9.40 -10.67 25.86
C MET A 41 -9.09 -9.71 24.71
N LEU A 42 -10.11 -9.08 24.11
CA LEU A 42 -9.93 -8.07 23.07
C LEU A 42 -9.24 -6.81 23.60
N LEU A 43 -9.54 -6.40 24.83
CA LEU A 43 -8.89 -5.25 25.47
C LEU A 43 -7.39 -5.52 25.72
N GLU A 44 -7.05 -6.69 26.24
CA GLU A 44 -5.65 -7.11 26.45
C GLU A 44 -4.88 -7.25 25.15
N LEU A 45 -5.52 -7.80 24.11
CA LEU A 45 -4.92 -7.88 22.78
C LEU A 45 -4.73 -6.49 22.17
N GLY A 46 -5.73 -5.62 22.29
CA GLY A 46 -5.68 -4.24 21.82
C GLY A 46 -4.56 -3.45 22.49
N LEU A 47 -4.36 -3.62 23.81
CA LEU A 47 -3.29 -2.95 24.54
C LEU A 47 -1.90 -3.42 24.07
N ARG A 48 -1.69 -4.74 23.89
CA ARG A 48 -0.43 -5.28 23.33
C ARG A 48 -0.13 -4.74 21.93
N VAL A 49 -1.16 -4.63 21.08
CA VAL A 49 -0.99 -4.06 19.72
C VAL A 49 -0.68 -2.57 19.80
N TYR A 50 -1.35 -1.82 20.70
CA TYR A 50 -1.08 -0.41 20.90
C TYR A 50 0.36 -0.14 21.35
N GLU A 51 0.85 -0.89 22.34
CA GLU A 51 2.24 -0.82 22.82
C GLU A 51 3.23 -1.14 21.70
N ALA A 52 3.02 -2.24 20.97
CA ALA A 52 3.86 -2.61 19.84
C ALA A 52 3.83 -1.56 18.70
N GLN A 53 2.73 -0.84 18.52
CA GLN A 53 2.66 0.28 17.58
C GLN A 53 3.39 1.51 18.12
N MET A 54 3.29 1.82 19.42
CA MET A 54 4.02 2.92 20.06
C MET A 54 5.53 2.75 19.93
N GLU A 55 6.05 1.54 20.17
CA GLU A 55 7.47 1.23 19.99
C GLU A 55 7.94 1.44 18.53
N ARG A 56 7.04 1.24 17.55
CA ARG A 56 7.32 1.49 16.12
C ARG A 56 7.12 2.93 15.68
N LYS A 57 6.53 3.80 16.52
CA LYS A 57 6.23 5.21 16.18
C LYS A 57 7.44 6.14 16.22
N GLU A 58 8.66 5.64 16.46
CA GLU A 58 9.87 6.44 16.28
C GLU A 58 10.05 6.98 14.84
N SER A 59 9.31 6.45 13.86
CA SER A 59 9.18 7.10 12.55
C SER A 59 7.72 7.11 12.09
N ALA A 60 6.97 8.16 12.46
CA ALA A 60 5.71 8.45 11.80
C ALA A 60 5.97 8.61 10.29
N PHE A 61 5.15 7.96 9.46
CA PHE A 61 5.35 7.99 8.01
C PHE A 61 5.35 9.43 7.49
N ASN A 62 6.51 9.85 6.96
CA ASN A 62 6.69 11.19 6.42
C ASN A 62 6.38 11.18 4.93
N GLN A 63 5.18 11.64 4.57
CA GLN A 63 4.73 11.70 3.17
C GLN A 63 5.67 12.55 2.30
N ALA A 64 6.21 13.65 2.82
CA ALA A 64 7.08 14.54 2.06
C ALA A 64 8.43 13.87 1.75
N GLU A 65 9.03 13.21 2.74
CA GLU A 65 10.29 12.48 2.52
C GLU A 65 10.07 11.28 1.60
N PHE A 66 8.95 10.56 1.74
CA PHE A 66 8.59 9.49 0.83
C PHE A 66 8.46 9.99 -0.62
N ASN A 67 7.72 11.08 -0.85
CA ASN A 67 7.53 11.66 -2.18
C ASN A 67 8.86 12.11 -2.79
N LYS A 68 9.74 12.70 -1.97
CA LYS A 68 11.08 13.13 -2.39
C LYS A 68 11.93 11.93 -2.83
N VAL A 69 12.00 10.88 -2.03
CA VAL A 69 12.77 9.66 -2.35
C VAL A 69 12.20 8.97 -3.59
N LEU A 70 10.87 8.88 -3.69
CA LEU A 70 10.20 8.29 -4.86
C LEU A 70 10.53 9.06 -6.14
N LEU A 71 10.42 10.39 -6.10
CA LEU A 71 10.71 11.26 -7.24
C LEU A 71 12.19 11.18 -7.63
N GLU A 72 13.11 11.19 -6.66
CA GLU A 72 14.54 11.03 -6.90
C GLU A 72 14.84 9.70 -7.61
N CYS A 73 14.30 8.59 -7.10
CA CYS A 73 14.47 7.26 -7.69
C CYS A 73 13.92 7.19 -9.12
N ALA A 74 12.73 7.77 -9.36
CA ALA A 74 12.10 7.78 -10.68
C ALA A 74 12.92 8.59 -11.69
N VAL A 75 13.31 9.82 -11.35
CA VAL A 75 14.10 10.70 -12.22
C VAL A 75 15.48 10.12 -12.50
N LYS A 76 16.15 9.58 -11.48
CA LYS A 76 17.48 8.96 -11.62
C LYS A 76 17.41 7.74 -12.52
N THR A 77 16.43 6.87 -12.33
CA THR A 77 16.22 5.69 -13.17
C THR A 77 15.95 6.09 -14.62
N GLN A 78 15.04 7.03 -14.86
CA GLN A 78 14.74 7.51 -16.20
C GLN A 78 15.98 8.08 -16.90
N SER A 79 16.78 8.90 -16.20
CA SER A 79 18.01 9.48 -16.76
C SER A 79 19.08 8.43 -17.07
N THR A 80 19.17 7.38 -16.25
CA THR A 80 20.09 6.26 -16.48
C THR A 80 19.62 5.38 -17.64
N VAL A 81 18.34 5.01 -17.68
CA VAL A 81 17.76 4.17 -18.75
C VAL A 81 17.83 4.88 -20.10
N ALA A 82 17.61 6.19 -20.16
CA ALA A 82 17.77 6.95 -21.40
C ALA A 82 19.20 6.86 -21.97
N LYS A 83 20.23 6.83 -21.10
CA LYS A 83 21.63 6.64 -21.53
C LYS A 83 21.89 5.20 -21.97
N ILE A 84 21.35 4.22 -21.24
CA ILE A 84 21.43 2.80 -21.62
C ILE A 84 20.80 2.59 -23.00
N LEU A 85 19.61 3.13 -23.25
CA LEU A 85 18.95 3.07 -24.54
C LEU A 85 19.83 3.64 -25.66
N GLY A 86 20.47 4.79 -25.41
CA GLY A 86 21.43 5.38 -26.35
C GLY A 86 22.62 4.46 -26.65
N ILE A 87 23.23 3.87 -25.62
CA ILE A 87 24.36 2.93 -25.77
C ILE A 87 23.92 1.68 -26.54
N GLU A 88 22.79 1.08 -26.18
CA GLU A 88 22.30 -0.16 -26.79
C GLU A 88 21.88 0.06 -28.25
N SER A 89 21.39 1.25 -28.61
CA SER A 89 21.08 1.59 -30.01
C SER A 89 22.31 1.57 -30.92
N LEU A 90 23.51 1.69 -30.36
CA LEU A 90 24.78 1.63 -31.07
C LEU A 90 25.38 0.21 -31.08
N SER A 91 24.71 -0.78 -30.49
CA SER A 91 25.21 -2.15 -30.41
C SER A 91 25.31 -2.79 -31.80
N PRO A 92 26.43 -3.45 -32.17
CA PRO A 92 26.56 -4.13 -33.45
C PRO A 92 25.50 -5.19 -33.71
N HIS A 93 24.94 -5.78 -32.65
CA HIS A 93 23.93 -6.83 -32.73
C HIS A 93 22.56 -6.32 -33.21
N VAL A 94 22.30 -5.02 -33.12
CA VAL A 94 21.06 -4.39 -33.58
C VAL A 94 21.27 -3.47 -34.79
N SER A 95 22.52 -3.34 -35.25
CA SER A 95 22.88 -2.51 -36.40
C SER A 95 22.13 -2.92 -37.66
N GLY A 96 21.57 -1.93 -38.36
CA GLY A 96 20.78 -2.13 -39.58
C GLY A 96 19.35 -2.61 -39.34
N ASN A 97 18.93 -2.80 -38.08
CA ASN A 97 17.55 -3.10 -37.75
C ASN A 97 16.79 -1.78 -37.44
N PRO A 98 15.83 -1.36 -38.28
CA PRO A 98 15.12 -0.09 -38.09
C PRO A 98 14.32 -0.05 -36.79
N LYS A 99 13.97 -1.20 -36.20
CA LYS A 99 13.28 -1.28 -34.91
C LYS A 99 14.11 -0.71 -33.75
N PHE A 100 15.43 -0.80 -33.83
CA PHE A 100 16.35 -0.37 -32.79
C PHE A 100 17.12 0.89 -33.17
N GLU A 101 16.73 1.54 -34.26
CA GLU A 101 17.23 2.87 -34.59
C GLU A 101 16.76 3.86 -33.52
N TYR A 102 17.70 4.64 -32.99
CA TYR A 102 17.45 5.52 -31.86
C TYR A 102 16.28 6.49 -32.09
N ALA A 103 16.19 7.08 -33.29
CA ALA A 103 15.12 8.01 -33.64
C ALA A 103 13.74 7.34 -33.56
N ASN A 104 13.60 6.13 -34.10
CA ASN A 104 12.35 5.38 -34.11
C ASN A 104 11.95 4.95 -32.69
N MET A 105 12.91 4.52 -31.87
CA MET A 105 12.64 4.16 -30.47
C MET A 105 12.21 5.38 -29.64
N VAL A 106 12.82 6.55 -29.85
CA VAL A 106 12.44 7.79 -29.13
C VAL A 106 11.02 8.21 -29.50
N GLU A 107 10.65 8.10 -30.77
CA GLU A 107 9.29 8.41 -31.24
C GLU A 107 8.25 7.45 -30.64
N ASP A 108 8.49 6.13 -30.69
CA ASP A 108 7.58 5.13 -30.11
C ASP A 108 7.40 5.32 -28.59
N ILE A 109 8.49 5.60 -27.87
CA ILE A 109 8.45 5.91 -26.44
C ILE A 109 7.63 7.18 -26.17
N ARG A 110 7.86 8.25 -26.95
CA ARG A 110 7.12 9.52 -26.80
C ARG A 110 5.63 9.29 -26.99
N ASP A 111 5.24 8.65 -28.09
CA ASP A 111 3.84 8.46 -28.42
C ASP A 111 3.15 7.55 -27.39
N LYS A 112 3.84 6.52 -26.91
CA LYS A 112 3.33 5.67 -25.84
C LYS A 112 3.15 6.43 -24.54
N VAL A 113 4.13 7.24 -24.12
CA VAL A 113 4.03 8.05 -22.90
C VAL A 113 2.90 9.06 -23.00
N SER A 114 2.78 9.78 -24.12
CA SER A 114 1.68 10.73 -24.33
C SER A 114 0.32 10.06 -24.21
N SER A 115 0.15 8.85 -24.74
CA SER A 115 -1.11 8.10 -24.62
C SER A 115 -1.47 7.71 -23.18
N GLU A 116 -0.47 7.38 -22.35
CA GLU A 116 -0.70 7.06 -20.94
C GLU A 116 -0.95 8.33 -20.12
N MET A 117 -0.29 9.44 -20.45
CA MET A 117 -0.50 10.73 -19.79
C MET A 117 -1.91 11.26 -20.06
N GLU A 118 -2.34 11.28 -21.33
CA GLU A 118 -3.67 11.74 -21.74
C GLU A 118 -4.80 10.98 -21.04
N ARG A 119 -4.60 9.69 -20.74
CA ARG A 119 -5.60 8.87 -20.06
C ARG A 119 -5.94 9.36 -18.64
N PHE A 120 -4.96 9.92 -17.93
CA PHE A 120 -5.11 10.35 -16.53
C PHE A 120 -5.07 11.87 -16.36
N PHE A 121 -4.50 12.57 -17.34
CA PHE A 121 -4.29 14.02 -17.36
C PHE A 121 -4.56 14.54 -18.79
N PRO A 122 -5.81 14.50 -19.27
CA PRO A 122 -6.13 14.93 -20.62
C PRO A 122 -5.94 16.44 -20.78
N GLU A 123 -5.43 16.87 -21.93
CA GLU A 123 -5.18 18.30 -22.19
C GLU A 123 -6.46 19.15 -22.23
N ASN A 124 -7.62 18.52 -22.44
CA ASN A 124 -8.94 19.15 -22.55
C ASN A 124 -9.80 19.03 -21.28
N ASP A 125 -9.22 18.73 -20.13
CA ASP A 125 -9.91 19.00 -18.87
C ASP A 125 -9.96 20.53 -18.67
N GLU A 126 -10.94 21.16 -19.32
CA GLU A 126 -11.42 22.49 -18.95
C GLU A 126 -11.76 22.45 -17.44
N GLU A 127 -11.14 23.33 -16.65
CA GLU A 127 -11.62 23.67 -15.30
C GLU A 127 -13.12 24.00 -15.29
#